data_AF-A0A1C5U802-F1
#
_entry.id   AF-A0A1C5U802-F1
#
_cell.length_a   1.000
_cell.length_b   1.000
_cell.length_c   1.000
_cell.angle_alpha   90.00
_cell.angle_beta   90.00
_cell.angle_gamma   90.00
#
_symmetry.space_group_name_H-M   'P 1'
#
loop_
_entity.id
_entity.type
_entity.pdbx_description
1 polymer ?
#
loop_
_entity_poly.entity_id
_entity_poly.type
_entity_poly.pdbx_seq_one_letter_code
_entity_poly.pdbx_strand_id
1 'polypeptide(L)' 'MERYYFNVICEEISILGGKVIHVDENVGSLEEVHKVVMDNVTKYPNGKWELYPMQLAM' A
#
# COMPACT_ATOMS: atom_id res chain seq x y z
N MET A 1 2.36 16.12 -19.30
CA MET A 1 2.65 16.04 -17.85
C MET A 1 2.51 14.59 -17.47
N GLU A 2 3.62 13.96 -17.08
CA GLU A 2 3.60 12.63 -16.50
C GLU A 2 2.80 12.71 -15.19
N ARG A 3 1.75 11.89 -15.07
CA ARG A 3 0.99 11.80 -13.82
C ARG A 3 1.58 10.67 -13.01
N TYR A 4 2.02 10.97 -11.79
CA TYR A 4 2.58 10.01 -10.87
C TYR A 4 1.58 9.75 -9.74
N TYR A 5 1.58 8.52 -9.24
CA TYR A 5 0.88 8.15 -8.02
C TYR A 5 1.68 7.07 -7.30
N PHE A 6 1.34 6.80 -6.05
CA PHE A 6 1.91 5.74 -5.26
C PHE A 6 0.84 4.70 -4.97
N ASN A 7 1.13 3.44 -5.23
CA ASN A 7 0.29 2.35 -4.75
C ASN A 7 0.90 1.80 -3.45
N VAL A 8 0.10 1.81 -2.39
CA VAL A 8 0.47 1.32 -1.05
C VAL A 8 -0.29 0.04 -0.78
N ILE A 9 0.44 -1.05 -0.57
CA ILE A 9 -0.14 -2.37 -0.29
C ILE A 9 0.30 -2.85 1.09
N CYS A 10 -0.63 -3.42 1.85
CA CYS A 10 -0.37 -4.20 3.05
C CYS A 10 -0.99 -5.59 2.88
N GLU A 11 -0.15 -6.62 2.82
CA GLU A 11 -0.59 -8.01 2.64
C GLU A 11 -0.02 -8.95 3.73
N GLU A 12 -0.79 -9.97 4.08
CA GLU A 12 -0.38 -11.05 4.99
C GLU A 12 -0.57 -12.41 4.33
N ILE A 13 0.29 -13.38 4.65
CA ILE A 13 0.08 -14.78 4.26
C ILE A 13 -0.97 -15.37 5.20
N SER A 14 -2.06 -15.89 4.63
CA SER A 14 -3.10 -16.58 5.38
C SER A 14 -2.59 -17.91 5.93
N ILE A 15 -3.02 -18.27 7.14
CA ILE A 15 -2.74 -19.59 7.74
C ILE A 15 -3.34 -20.75 6.93
N LEU A 16 -4.34 -20.48 6.09
CA LEU A 16 -4.95 -21.45 5.18
C LEU A 16 -4.22 -21.53 3.82
N GLY A 17 -3.13 -20.77 3.66
CA GLY A 17 -2.48 -20.51 2.38
C GLY A 17 -3.16 -19.37 1.60
N GLY A 18 -2.39 -18.72 0.73
CA GLY A 18 -2.82 -17.54 -0.02
C GLY A 18 -2.47 -16.22 0.66
N LYS A 19 -2.89 -15.11 0.06
CA LYS A 19 -2.63 -13.75 0.50
C LYS A 19 -3.93 -13.07 0.95
N VAL A 20 -3.88 -12.35 2.06
CA VAL A 20 -4.93 -11.43 2.51
C VAL A 20 -4.41 -10.02 2.28
N ILE A 21 -5.13 -9.23 1.48
CA ILE A 21 -4.81 -7.83 1.22
C ILE A 21 -5.65 -7.00 2.19
N HIS A 22 -4.98 -6.30 3.11
CA HIS A 22 -5.62 -5.42 4.09
C HIS A 22 -5.68 -3.97 3.61
N VAL A 23 -4.67 -3.53 2.86
CA VAL A 23 -4.58 -2.21 2.23
C VAL A 23 -4.12 -2.38 0.79
N ASP A 24 -4.77 -1.71 -0.15
CA ASP A 24 -4.35 -1.54 -1.55
C ASP A 24 -4.94 -0.22 -2.04
N GLU A 25 -4.17 0.85 -1.87
CA GLU A 25 -4.63 2.23 -2.11
C GLU A 25 -3.69 2.99 -3.04
N ASN A 26 -4.27 3.71 -4.00
CA ASN A 26 -3.54 4.64 -4.85
C ASN A 26 -3.65 6.05 -4.30
N VAL A 27 -2.52 6.67 -4.01
CA VAL A 27 -2.43 8.03 -3.45
C VAL A 27 -1.53 8.93 -4.30
N GLY A 28 -1.75 10.24 -4.24
CA GLY A 28 -1.09 11.21 -5.09
C GLY A 28 0.25 11.72 -4.54
N SER A 29 0.51 11.57 -3.24
CA SER A 29 1.73 12.10 -2.60
C SER A 29 2.30 11.21 -1.50
N LEU A 30 3.56 11.46 -1.12
CA LEU A 30 4.21 10.73 -0.02
C LEU A 30 3.62 11.08 1.36
N GLU A 31 3.06 12.28 1.53
CA GLU A 31 2.33 12.65 2.74
C GLU A 31 1.07 11.78 2.91
N GLU A 32 0.36 11.51 1.82
CA GLU A 32 -0.79 10.60 1.82
C GLU A 32 -0.33 9.15 2.09
N VAL A 33 0.80 8.71 1.51
CA VAL A 33 1.40 7.40 1.85
C VAL A 33 1.67 7.29 3.34
N HIS A 34 2.34 8.29 3.93
CA HIS A 34 2.65 8.31 5.36
C HIS A 34 1.38 8.25 6.21
N LYS A 35 0.33 8.96 5.82
CA LYS A 35 -0.96 8.91 6.50
C LYS A 35 -1.59 7.50 6.45
N VAL A 36 -1.64 6.88 5.26
CA VAL A 36 -2.19 5.52 5.09
C VAL A 36 -1.44 4.50 5.96
N VAL A 37 -0.11 4.59 5.99
CA VAL A 37 0.72 3.69 6.81
C VAL A 37 0.46 3.94 8.30
N MET A 38 0.52 5.19 8.77
CA MET A 38 0.32 5.50 10.19
C MET A 38 -1.07 5.09 10.71
N ASP A 39 -2.11 5.25 9.90
CA ASP A 39 -3.48 4.92 10.26
C ASP A 39 -3.72 3.39 10.36
N ASN A 40 -2.80 2.55 9.84
CA ASN A 40 -3.03 1.11 9.68
C ASN A 40 -1.89 0.18 10.13
N VAL A 41 -0.64 0.65 10.24
CA VAL A 41 0.54 -0.19 10.51
C VAL A 41 0.44 -0.97 11.83
N THR A 42 -0.25 -0.43 12.82
CA THR A 42 -0.47 -1.09 14.12
C THR A 42 -1.64 -2.06 14.12
N LYS A 43 -2.56 -1.97 13.15
CA LYS A 43 -3.71 -2.89 13.01
C LYS A 43 -3.29 -4.24 12.44
N TYR A 44 -2.25 -4.24 11.59
CA TYR A 44 -1.75 -5.40 10.87
C TYR A 44 -0.26 -5.64 11.18
N PRO A 45 0.06 -6.11 12.39
CA PRO A 45 1.45 -6.21 12.85
C PRO A 45 2.29 -7.24 12.09
N ASN A 46 1.65 -8.19 11.38
CA ASN A 46 2.34 -9.16 10.53
C ASN A 46 2.27 -8.78 9.05
N GLY A 47 1.67 -7.63 8.73
CA GLY A 47 1.50 -7.10 7.39
C GLY A 47 2.84 -6.78 6.75
N LYS A 48 3.08 -7.36 5.58
CA LYS A 48 4.14 -6.92 4.67
C LYS A 48 3.64 -5.67 3.95
N TRP A 49 4.38 -4.58 4.10
CA TRP A 49 4.08 -3.30 3.46
C TRP A 49 4.93 -3.11 2.20
N GLU A 50 4.29 -2.73 1.10
CA GLU A 50 4.92 -2.46 -0.18
C GLU A 50 4.49 -1.09 -0.69
N LEU A 51 5.43 -0.36 -1.28
CA LEU A 51 5.20 0.94 -1.89
C LEU A 51 5.70 0.90 -3.33
N TYR A 52 4.80 1.14 -4.28
CA TYR A 52 5.12 1.22 -5.69
C TYR A 52 4.91 2.64 -6.19
N PRO A 53 5.98 3.39 -6.52
CA PRO A 53 5.89 4.61 -7.31
C PRO A 53 5.47 4.23 -8.73
N MET A 54 4.35 4.79 -9.19
CA MET A 54 3.77 4.49 -10.49
C MET A 54 3.78 5.74 -11.36
N GLN A 55 4.23 5.58 -12.59
CA GLN A 55 4.10 6.58 -13.64
C GLN A 55 2.98 6.13 -14.57
N LEU A 56 1.97 6.99 -14.78
CA LEU A 56 0.94 6.73 -15.79
C LEU A 56 1.58 6.85 -17.17
N ALA A 57 1.89 5.70 -17.76
CA ALA A 57 2.14 5.61 -19.20
C ALA A 57 0.81 5.87 -19.91
N MET A 58 0.72 6.98 -20.65
CA MET A 58 -0.38 7.24 -21.58
C MET A 58 -0.14 6.51 -22.89
#